data_AF-A0A800F4D5-F1
#
_entry.id   AF-A0A800F4D5-F1
#
_cell.length_a   1.000
_cell.length_b   1.000
_cell.length_c   1.000
_cell.angle_alpha   90.00
_cell.angle_beta   90.00
_cell.angle_gamma   90.00
#
_symmetry.space_group_name_H-M   'P 1'
#
loop_
_entity.id
_entity.type
_entity.pdbx_description
1 polymer ?
#
loop_
_entity_poly.entity_id
_entity_poly.type
_entity_poly.pdbx_seq_one_letter_code
_entity_poly.pdbx_strand_id
1 'polypeptide(L)'
;MVKSALRWLRRAVLPGLLLLAAYFAVWGGEYSWFELRDARAAVELEEANLADLNRQIDSFRAWADSLQVDSATLERVARERFGMIRAGEILYRFAPSPDSVAPPADTAAGVSRQ
;
A
#
# COMPACT_ATOMS: atom_id res chain seq x y z
N MET A 1 -63.83 -47.59 -10.61
CA MET A 1 -62.54 -48.30 -10.76
C MET A 1 -61.32 -47.37 -10.97
N VAL A 2 -61.47 -46.11 -11.37
CA VAL A 2 -60.33 -45.19 -11.65
C VAL A 2 -59.54 -44.75 -10.40
N LYS A 3 -60.18 -44.65 -9.23
CA LYS A 3 -59.54 -44.16 -7.99
C LYS A 3 -58.43 -45.08 -7.45
N SER A 4 -58.50 -46.39 -7.67
CA SER A 4 -57.45 -47.34 -7.24
C SER A 4 -56.23 -47.29 -8.14
N ALA A 5 -56.42 -47.12 -9.46
CA ALA A 5 -55.34 -46.90 -10.42
C ALA A 5 -54.59 -45.59 -10.13
N LEU A 6 -55.31 -44.51 -9.81
CA LEU A 6 -54.71 -43.24 -9.42
C LEU A 6 -53.90 -43.33 -8.11
N ARG A 7 -54.34 -44.16 -7.14
CA ARG A 7 -53.58 -44.40 -5.90
C ARG A 7 -52.30 -45.19 -6.13
N TRP A 8 -52.30 -46.16 -7.05
CA TRP A 8 -51.10 -46.90 -7.44
C TRP A 8 -50.14 -46.04 -8.23
N LEU A 9 -50.65 -45.23 -9.15
CA LEU A 9 -49.85 -44.25 -9.88
C LEU A 9 -49.22 -43.24 -8.93
N ARG A 10 -49.98 -42.70 -7.96
CA ARG A 10 -49.44 -41.78 -6.95
C ARG A 10 -48.38 -42.44 -6.06
N ARG A 11 -48.51 -43.73 -5.77
CA ARG A 11 -47.51 -44.51 -5.01
C ARG A 11 -46.23 -44.79 -5.78
N ALA A 12 -46.27 -44.77 -7.12
CA ALA A 12 -45.07 -44.89 -7.96
C ALA A 12 -44.46 -43.52 -8.33
N VAL A 13 -45.30 -42.50 -8.51
CA VAL A 13 -44.88 -41.13 -8.84
C VAL A 13 -44.21 -40.45 -7.65
N LEU A 14 -44.70 -40.66 -6.42
CA LEU A 14 -44.09 -40.11 -5.21
C LEU A 14 -42.61 -40.51 -5.03
N PRO A 15 -42.24 -41.81 -5.04
CA PRO A 15 -40.84 -42.20 -4.90
C PRO A 15 -40.01 -41.78 -6.11
N GLY A 16 -40.58 -41.75 -7.33
CA GLY A 16 -39.89 -41.23 -8.50
C GLY A 16 -39.55 -39.74 -8.38
N LEU A 17 -40.48 -38.92 -7.89
CA LEU A 17 -40.28 -37.50 -7.65
C LEU A 17 -39.29 -37.27 -6.49
N LEU A 18 -39.35 -38.10 -5.45
CA LEU A 18 -38.43 -38.04 -4.31
C LEU A 18 -37.01 -38.42 -4.72
N LEU A 19 -36.85 -39.46 -5.54
CA LEU A 19 -35.56 -39.84 -6.13
C LEU A 19 -35.02 -38.75 -7.05
N LEU A 20 -35.87 -38.12 -7.86
CA LEU A 20 -35.45 -37.00 -8.71
C LEU A 20 -35.02 -35.79 -7.87
N ALA A 21 -35.75 -35.48 -6.80
CA ALA A 21 -35.38 -34.43 -5.85
C ALA A 21 -34.07 -34.75 -5.12
N ALA A 22 -33.87 -36.01 -4.71
CA ALA A 22 -32.63 -36.47 -4.09
C ALA A 22 -31.46 -36.45 -5.08
N TYR A 23 -31.69 -36.85 -6.34
CA TYR A 23 -30.70 -36.76 -7.41
C TYR A 23 -30.30 -35.31 -7.67
N PHE A 24 -31.27 -34.40 -7.80
CA PHE A 24 -31.00 -32.96 -7.90
C PHE A 24 -30.35 -32.38 -6.64
N ALA A 25 -30.62 -32.92 -5.45
CA ALA A 25 -29.93 -32.49 -4.23
C ALA A 25 -28.49 -33.00 -4.14
N VAL A 26 -28.18 -34.17 -4.72
CA VAL A 26 -26.83 -34.76 -4.72
C VAL A 26 -25.98 -34.22 -5.87
N TRP A 27 -26.57 -34.04 -7.06
CA TRP A 27 -25.87 -33.62 -8.28
C TRP A 27 -26.07 -32.14 -8.63
N GLY A 28 -27.17 -31.53 -8.20
CA GLY A 28 -27.46 -30.10 -8.37
C GLY A 28 -27.45 -29.31 -7.06
N GLY A 29 -27.06 -29.94 -5.94
CA GLY A 29 -27.03 -29.34 -4.61
C GLY A 29 -25.85 -28.40 -4.35
N GLU A 30 -24.94 -28.28 -5.32
CA GLU A 30 -23.78 -27.38 -5.23
C GLU A 30 -24.20 -25.88 -5.29
N TYR A 31 -25.46 -25.55 -5.62
CA TYR A 31 -25.85 -24.18 -5.99
C TYR A 31 -27.21 -23.67 -5.47
N SER A 32 -27.62 -23.92 -4.21
CA SER A 32 -28.88 -23.29 -3.73
C SER A 32 -28.90 -22.74 -2.30
N TRP A 33 -28.06 -23.21 -1.37
CA TRP A 33 -28.06 -22.70 0.02
C TRP A 33 -26.66 -22.42 0.57
N PHE A 34 -25.64 -23.14 0.10
CA PHE A 34 -24.25 -22.87 0.48
C PHE A 34 -23.68 -21.64 -0.23
N GLU A 35 -24.11 -21.35 -1.45
CA GLU A 35 -23.61 -20.22 -2.25
C GLU A 35 -23.88 -18.85 -1.62
N LEU A 36 -24.98 -18.65 -0.89
CA LEU A 36 -25.22 -17.38 -0.17
C LEU A 36 -24.33 -17.22 1.07
N ARG A 37 -23.88 -18.32 1.67
CA ARG A 37 -22.91 -18.32 2.78
C ARG A 37 -21.48 -18.16 2.25
N ASP A 38 -21.15 -18.86 1.18
CA ASP A 38 -19.82 -18.81 0.57
C ASP A 38 -19.58 -17.51 -0.18
N ALA A 39 -20.60 -16.93 -0.83
CA ALA A 39 -20.49 -15.58 -1.40
C ALA A 39 -20.32 -14.51 -0.31
N ARG A 40 -20.90 -14.70 0.89
CA ARG A 40 -20.71 -13.77 2.02
C ARG A 40 -19.33 -13.93 2.66
N ALA A 41 -18.83 -15.16 2.79
CA ALA A 41 -17.47 -15.43 3.23
C ALA A 41 -16.42 -14.93 2.22
N ALA A 42 -16.70 -15.02 0.92
CA ALA A 42 -15.84 -14.50 -0.13
C ALA A 42 -15.77 -12.96 -0.13
N VAL A 43 -16.91 -12.29 0.16
CA VAL A 43 -16.94 -10.82 0.32
C VAL A 43 -16.17 -10.39 1.57
N GLU A 44 -16.33 -11.08 2.71
CA GLU A 44 -15.60 -10.76 3.94
C GLU A 44 -14.07 -10.93 3.77
N LEU A 45 -13.63 -11.94 3.01
CA LEU A 45 -12.20 -12.15 2.72
C LEU A 45 -11.64 -11.03 1.82
N GLU A 46 -12.41 -10.60 0.81
CA GLU A 46 -11.97 -9.56 -0.12
C GLU A 46 -11.96 -8.17 0.55
N GLU A 47 -12.92 -7.89 1.43
CA GLU A 47 -12.93 -6.67 2.25
C GLU A 47 -11.71 -6.59 3.20
N ALA A 48 -11.28 -7.71 3.76
CA ALA A 48 -10.08 -7.77 4.60
C ALA A 48 -8.80 -7.44 3.79
N ASN A 49 -8.67 -7.97 2.57
CA ASN A 49 -7.55 -7.65 1.68
C ASN A 49 -7.54 -6.17 1.29
N LEU A 50 -8.70 -5.59 1.01
CA LEU A 50 -8.83 -4.16 0.71
C LEU A 50 -8.49 -3.29 1.92
N ALA A 51 -8.88 -3.71 3.13
CA ALA A 51 -8.52 -3.01 4.37
C ALA A 51 -6.99 -3.03 4.60
N ASP A 52 -6.33 -4.17 4.36
CA ASP A 52 -4.88 -4.29 4.47
C ASP A 52 -4.14 -3.44 3.45
N LEU A 53 -4.65 -3.37 2.23
CA LEU A 53 -4.06 -2.54 1.18
C LEU A 53 -4.25 -1.04 1.46
N ASN A 54 -5.42 -0.63 1.94
CA ASN A 54 -5.68 0.75 2.35
C ASN A 54 -4.80 1.18 3.51
N ARG A 55 -4.60 0.31 4.52
CA ARG A 55 -3.66 0.59 5.62
C ARG A 55 -2.24 0.83 5.14
N GLN A 56 -1.79 0.08 4.14
CA GLN A 56 -0.46 0.30 3.54
C GLN A 56 -0.38 1.63 2.80
N ILE A 57 -1.39 1.96 1.98
CA ILE A 57 -1.46 3.25 1.27
C ILE A 57 -1.43 4.42 2.25
N ASP A 58 -2.22 4.35 3.33
CA ASP A 58 -2.27 5.41 4.34
C ASP A 58 -0.94 5.53 5.08
N SER A 59 -0.25 4.41 5.35
CA SER A 59 1.09 4.44 5.95
C SER A 59 2.13 5.09 5.03
N PHE A 60 2.06 4.84 3.71
CA PHE A 60 2.97 5.46 2.75
C PHE A 60 2.68 6.94 2.57
N ARG A 61 1.40 7.35 2.58
CA ARG A 61 1.03 8.77 2.57
C ARG A 61 1.53 9.48 3.82
N ALA A 62 1.31 8.91 5.00
CA ALA A 62 1.80 9.48 6.25
C ALA A 62 3.34 9.61 6.28
N TRP A 63 4.05 8.64 5.69
CA TRP A 63 5.50 8.70 5.56
C TRP A 63 5.97 9.73 4.53
N ALA A 64 5.28 9.84 3.39
CA ALA A 64 5.57 10.89 2.41
C ALA A 64 5.31 12.28 3.00
N ASP A 65 4.21 12.45 3.73
CA ASP A 65 3.88 13.70 4.43
C ASP A 65 4.93 14.01 5.50
N SER A 66 5.41 13.02 6.26
CA SER A 66 6.47 13.24 7.25
C SER A 66 7.80 13.62 6.62
N LEU A 67 8.16 13.04 5.47
CA LEU A 67 9.33 13.45 4.69
C LEU A 67 9.18 14.84 4.09
N GLN A 68 7.97 15.24 3.72
CA GLN A 68 7.68 16.58 3.22
C GLN A 68 7.75 17.62 4.34
N VAL A 69 7.24 17.27 5.53
CA VAL A 69 7.39 18.09 6.75
C VAL A 69 8.86 18.18 7.16
N ASP A 70 9.61 17.07 7.05
CA ASP A 70 11.05 17.02 7.32
C ASP A 70 11.92 17.37 6.11
N SER A 71 11.36 18.09 5.13
CA SER A 71 12.08 18.55 3.94
C SER A 71 13.34 19.36 4.29
N ALA A 72 13.34 20.07 5.42
CA ALA A 72 14.50 20.78 5.93
C ALA A 72 15.66 19.84 6.32
N THR A 73 15.37 18.66 6.87
CA THR A 73 16.41 17.66 7.15
C THR A 73 16.92 17.02 5.87
N LEU A 74 16.04 16.73 4.90
CA LEU A 74 16.46 16.25 3.58
C LEU A 74 17.34 17.29 2.85
N GLU A 75 16.97 18.56 2.92
CA GLU A 75 17.73 19.68 2.36
C GLU A 75 19.10 19.82 3.02
N ARG A 76 19.16 19.70 4.36
CA ARG A 76 20.42 19.66 5.11
C ARG A 76 21.32 18.50 4.67
N VAL A 77 20.78 17.28 4.60
CA VAL A 77 21.53 16.10 4.14
C VAL A 77 22.00 16.28 2.69
N ALA A 78 21.16 16.81 1.81
CA ALA A 78 21.50 17.09 0.42
C ALA A 78 22.65 18.10 0.30
N ARG A 79 22.67 19.14 1.14
CA ARG A 79 23.75 20.13 1.18
C ARG A 79 25.04 19.57 1.79
N GLU A 80 24.95 18.90 2.93
CA GLU A 80 26.11 18.44 3.69
C GLU A 80 26.83 17.27 3.01
N ARG A 81 26.08 16.27 2.53
CA ARG A 81 26.67 15.05 1.94
C ARG A 81 26.90 15.14 0.44
N PHE A 82 26.05 15.88 -0.27
CA PHE A 82 26.07 15.88 -1.73
C PHE A 82 26.38 17.27 -2.32
N GLY A 83 26.49 18.32 -1.50
CA GLY A 83 26.75 19.68 -1.98
C GLY A 83 25.68 20.22 -2.92
N MET A 84 24.46 19.65 -2.88
CA MET A 84 23.39 20.01 -3.79
C MET A 84 22.81 21.37 -3.42
N ILE A 85 22.49 22.19 -4.42
CA ILE A 85 21.83 23.49 -4.27
C ILE A 85 20.37 23.39 -4.73
N ARG A 86 19.49 24.23 -4.18
CA ARG A 86 18.08 24.23 -4.58
C ARG A 86 17.93 24.77 -6.01
N ALA A 87 16.95 24.27 -6.74
CA ALA A 87 16.60 24.84 -8.05
C ALA A 87 16.27 26.34 -7.89
N GLY A 88 17.00 27.19 -8.62
CA GLY A 88 16.85 28.65 -8.56
C GLY A 88 17.81 29.38 -7.61
N GLU A 89 18.65 28.68 -6.82
CA GLU A 89 19.74 29.30 -6.06
C GLU A 89 21.00 29.46 -6.94
N ILE A 90 21.74 30.55 -6.74
CA ILE A 90 23.03 30.81 -7.40
C ILE A 90 24.14 30.64 -6.37
N LEU A 91 25.03 29.68 -6.58
CA LEU A 91 26.18 29.45 -5.72
C LEU A 91 27.31 30.43 -6.06
N TYR A 92 27.59 31.38 -5.18
CA TYR A 92 28.76 32.25 -5.29
C TYR A 92 29.95 31.59 -4.60
N ARG A 93 31.01 31.30 -5.35
CA ARG A 93 32.29 30.81 -4.81
C ARG A 93 33.31 31.92 -4.91
N PHE A 94 33.80 32.40 -3.77
CA PHE A 94 34.93 33.32 -3.73
C PHE A 94 36.20 32.52 -4.03
N ALA A 95 36.76 32.70 -5.23
CA ALA A 95 38.13 32.30 -5.49
C ALA A 95 39.05 33.31 -4.80
N PRO A 96 40.15 32.88 -4.14
CA PRO A 96 41.16 33.83 -3.71
C PRO A 96 41.67 34.56 -4.95
N SER A 97 41.56 35.90 -4.94
CA SER A 97 42.18 36.70 -5.99
C SER A 97 43.67 36.35 -6.05
N PRO A 98 44.24 36.08 -7.24
CA PRO A 98 45.68 35.90 -7.37
C PRO A 98 46.48 37.13 -6.90
N ASP A 99 45.81 38.29 -6.77
CA ASP A 99 46.38 39.55 -6.31
C ASP A 99 46.26 39.77 -4.79
N SER A 100 45.55 38.89 -4.06
CA SER A 100 45.60 38.87 -2.60
C SER A 100 46.84 38.10 -2.14
N VAL A 101 48.01 38.61 -2.53
CA VAL A 101 49.23 38.41 -1.77
C VAL A 101 48.98 39.07 -0.41
N ALA A 102 48.57 38.26 0.56
CA ALA A 102 48.65 38.67 1.95
C ALA A 102 50.08 39.17 2.18
N PRO A 103 50.28 40.42 2.65
CA PRO A 103 51.63 40.86 2.99
C PRO A 103 52.18 39.85 4.00
N PRO A 104 53.42 39.36 3.83
CA PRO A 104 53.97 38.36 4.72
C PRO A 104 53.87 38.89 6.14
N ALA A 105 53.10 38.18 6.97
CA ALA A 105 53.01 38.38 8.40
C ALA A 105 54.31 37.89 9.05
N ASP A 106 55.43 38.48 8.68
CA ASP A 106 56.75 38.28 9.26
C ASP A 106 57.42 39.65 9.32
N THR A 107 57.23 40.34 10.44
CA THR A 107 58.20 41.14 11.21
C THR A 107 57.43 42.05 12.18
N ALA A 108 56.56 41.46 13.01
CA ALA A 108 56.06 42.08 14.25
C ALA A 108 56.80 41.51 15.48
N ALA A 109 57.96 40.88 15.28
CA ALA A 109 58.81 40.28 16.32
C ALA A 109 60.09 41.11 16.59
N GLY A 110 60.00 42.44 16.45
CA GLY A 110 61.14 43.36 16.57
C GLY A 110 60.88 44.53 17.52
N VAL A 111 60.12 44.33 18.60
CA VAL A 111 60.11 45.27 19.74
C VAL A 111 60.51 44.50 20.98
N SER A 112 61.80 44.50 21.29
CA SER A 112 62.27 44.29 22.66
C SER A 112 63.65 44.94 22.88
N ARG A 113 63.64 46.00 23.71
CA ARG A 113 64.71 46.44 24.63
C ARG A 113 66.15 46.54 24.08
N GLN A 114 66.62 47.77 23.87
CA GLN A 114 67.54 48.48 24.77
C GLN A 114 67.71 49.95 24.35
#